data_AF-A0A2S6IC42-F1
#
_entry.id   AF-A0A2S6IC42-F1
#
_cell.length_a   1.000
_cell.length_b   1.000
_cell.length_c   1.000
_cell.angle_alpha   90.00
_cell.angle_beta   90.00
_cell.angle_gamma   90.00
#
_symmetry.space_group_name_H-M   'P 1'
#
loop_
_entity.id
_entity.type
_entity.pdbx_description
1 polymer ?
#
loop_
_entity_poly.entity_id
_entity_poly.type
_entity_poly.pdbx_seq_one_letter_code
_entity_poly.pdbx_strand_id
1 'polypeptide(L)'
;MTSEPAGALGIVRLYVDTTPVSATPTFQLLRHGEDGVVPHRWESVLAAAGEPPRMLVISPSGRTLLGLVPAPAGEDTGNAAEAAEPAQRLVVVDIATARTTPTAFLQRGPTQHLNYAMSPDDEHLAVAFTDYGRGREHLRITVVSGAQQQVSVERTFSGSTMRRDEMDYLLQWSPDGGHLAVTTGVPGQAYESVLVLDARTLETVRAVETAWLMGSLSWSPEGDRLAVVDFHRPRLLHVQDGRLEEVSWLRSHREDPPRGPQIIGLMSGERALVLRQTMKRLRLIAASLAMGEGPVLAALRLGEFDWPIRLTVSRQWETVTGALDA
;
A
#
# COMPACT_ATOMS: atom_id res chain seq x y z
N MET A 1 17.17 -15.18 26.47
CA MET A 1 16.86 -14.94 25.04
C MET A 1 16.11 -13.63 24.96
N THR A 2 16.78 -12.56 24.54
CA THR A 2 16.10 -11.30 24.23
C THR A 2 15.30 -11.53 22.96
N SER A 3 13.97 -11.60 23.07
CA SER A 3 13.09 -11.71 21.89
C SER A 3 13.36 -10.50 20.99
N GLU A 4 13.62 -10.73 19.71
CA GLU A 4 13.64 -9.64 18.73
C GLU A 4 12.33 -8.84 18.87
N PRO A 5 12.38 -7.50 18.79
CA PRO A 5 11.17 -6.70 18.84
C PRO A 5 10.27 -7.11 17.67
N ALA A 6 9.08 -7.62 17.99
CA ALA A 6 8.08 -7.98 16.99
C ALA A 6 7.84 -6.77 16.07
N GLY A 7 7.99 -7.01 14.76
CA GLY A 7 7.72 -6.03 13.71
C GLY A 7 6.28 -5.53 13.78
N ALA A 8 6.03 -4.38 13.18
CA ALA A 8 4.67 -3.87 13.07
C ALA A 8 3.84 -4.72 12.10
N LEU A 9 2.60 -4.97 12.48
CA LEU A 9 1.64 -5.72 11.69
C LEU A 9 1.03 -4.82 10.60
N GLY A 10 0.85 -3.53 10.84
CA GLY A 10 0.25 -2.65 9.85
C GLY A 10 0.16 -1.21 10.31
N ILE A 11 -0.31 -0.35 9.42
CA ILE A 11 -0.64 1.05 9.72
C ILE A 11 -2.11 1.28 9.38
N VAL A 12 -2.83 1.88 10.31
CA VAL A 12 -4.17 2.41 10.11
C VAL A 12 -4.09 3.92 10.07
N ARG A 13 -4.63 4.53 9.02
CA ARG A 13 -4.92 5.97 8.97
C ARG A 13 -6.38 6.17 9.34
N LEU A 14 -6.61 6.87 10.45
CA LEU A 14 -7.94 7.20 10.97
C LEU A 14 -8.09 8.73 11.02
N TYR A 15 -9.15 9.27 10.45
CA TYR A 15 -9.48 10.68 10.59
C TYR A 15 -10.28 10.86 11.88
N VAL A 16 -9.64 11.34 12.94
CA VAL A 16 -10.27 11.47 14.25
C VAL A 16 -10.50 12.95 14.52
N ASP A 17 -11.65 13.51 14.11
CA ASP A 17 -12.22 14.71 14.73
C ASP A 17 -13.70 14.95 14.38
N THR A 18 -14.38 15.70 15.25
CA THR A 18 -15.84 15.91 15.35
C THR A 18 -16.47 16.84 14.29
N THR A 19 -15.70 17.30 13.30
CA THR A 19 -16.24 18.09 12.18
C THR A 19 -15.54 17.77 10.83
N PRO A 20 -16.29 17.66 9.71
CA PRO A 20 -15.75 17.18 8.41
C PRO A 20 -14.68 18.05 7.76
N VAL A 21 -14.49 19.29 8.22
CA VAL A 21 -13.75 20.32 7.49
C VAL A 21 -12.30 20.49 8.00
N SER A 22 -11.94 19.94 9.16
CA SER A 22 -10.61 20.11 9.76
C SER A 22 -9.99 18.84 10.36
N ALA A 23 -10.50 17.65 10.03
CA ALA A 23 -10.02 16.41 10.65
C ALA A 23 -8.56 16.10 10.25
N THR A 24 -7.66 16.17 11.22
CA THR A 24 -6.27 15.72 11.06
C THR A 24 -6.24 14.20 11.11
N PRO A 25 -5.69 13.50 10.09
CA PRO A 25 -5.53 12.06 10.14
C PRO A 25 -4.54 11.68 11.24
N THR A 26 -4.96 10.79 12.12
CA THR A 26 -4.09 10.10 13.07
C THR A 26 -3.62 8.78 12.45
N PHE A 27 -2.32 8.51 12.57
CA PHE A 27 -1.74 7.25 12.14
C PHE A 27 -1.55 6.36 13.36
N GLN A 28 -2.02 5.12 13.26
CA GLN A 28 -1.89 4.10 14.29
C GLN A 28 -1.11 2.92 13.75
N LEU A 29 0.00 2.59 14.39
CA LEU A 29 0.81 1.42 14.12
C LEU A 29 0.22 0.23 14.87
N LEU A 30 -0.19 -0.80 14.15
CA LEU A 30 -0.69 -2.05 14.73
C LEU A 30 0.49 -2.94 15.10
N ARG A 31 0.55 -3.40 16.35
CA ARG A 31 1.57 -4.33 16.83
C ARG A 31 0.92 -5.50 17.57
N HIS A 32 1.57 -6.65 17.53
CA HIS A 32 1.18 -7.79 18.35
C HIS A 32 1.69 -7.61 19.78
N GLY A 33 0.80 -7.64 20.77
CA GLY A 33 1.09 -7.65 22.19
C GLY A 33 0.55 -8.92 22.88
N GLU A 34 0.69 -9.00 24.20
CA GLU A 34 0.21 -10.15 24.99
C GLU A 34 -1.32 -10.33 24.88
N ASP A 35 -2.06 -9.23 24.79
CA ASP A 35 -3.53 -9.21 24.66
C ASP A 35 -4.02 -9.20 23.20
N GLY A 36 -3.15 -9.53 22.23
CA GLY A 36 -3.45 -9.52 20.80
C GLY A 36 -2.99 -8.23 20.10
N VAL A 37 -3.68 -7.83 19.03
CA VAL A 37 -3.26 -6.68 18.20
C VAL A 37 -3.70 -5.36 18.83
N VAL A 38 -2.73 -4.52 19.19
CA VAL A 38 -2.95 -3.22 19.84
C VAL A 38 -2.51 -2.08 18.90
N PRO A 39 -3.34 -1.04 18.72
CA PRO A 39 -2.93 0.16 18.01
C PRO A 39 -2.06 1.07 18.89
N HIS A 40 -0.95 1.54 18.34
CA HIS A 40 -0.06 2.54 18.94
C HIS A 40 -0.09 3.82 18.11
N ARG A 41 -0.26 4.98 18.76
CA ARG A 41 -0.26 6.27 18.05
C ARG A 41 1.11 6.59 17.49
N TRP A 42 1.18 7.18 16.31
CA TRP A 42 2.43 7.60 15.66
C TRP A 42 3.38 8.32 16.61
N GLU A 43 2.87 9.29 17.38
CA GLU A 43 3.66 10.13 18.29
C GLU A 43 4.29 9.30 19.43
N SER A 44 3.63 8.20 19.82
CA SER A 44 4.13 7.30 20.86
C SER A 44 5.20 6.33 20.36
N VAL A 45 5.24 6.07 19.05
CA VAL A 45 6.20 5.12 18.44
C VAL A 45 7.43 5.87 17.94
N LEU A 46 7.25 7.08 17.40
CA LEU A 46 8.28 7.82 16.71
C LEU A 46 8.40 9.24 17.27
N ALA A 47 8.43 9.37 18.61
CA ALA A 47 8.51 10.65 19.32
C ALA A 47 9.66 11.57 18.86
N ALA A 48 10.69 11.02 18.20
CA ALA A 48 11.81 11.75 17.63
C ALA A 48 11.68 12.11 16.13
N ALA A 49 10.68 11.58 15.40
CA ALA A 49 10.59 11.69 13.94
C ALA A 49 9.88 12.95 13.41
N GLY A 50 9.32 13.80 14.29
CA GLY A 50 8.62 15.03 13.90
C GLY A 50 7.19 14.78 13.38
N GLU A 51 6.74 15.61 12.43
CA GLU A 51 5.42 15.46 11.80
C GLU A 51 5.31 14.12 11.05
N PRO A 52 4.16 13.43 11.13
CA PRO A 52 3.97 12.16 10.43
C PRO A 52 4.11 12.38 8.92
N PRO A 53 4.91 11.53 8.23
CA PRO A 53 4.97 11.53 6.79
C PRO A 53 3.58 11.35 6.17
N ARG A 54 3.34 11.96 5.02
CA ARG A 54 2.15 11.68 4.21
C ARG A 54 2.35 10.33 3.48
N MET A 55 1.25 9.63 3.23
CA MET A 55 1.22 8.36 2.47
C MET A 55 2.16 7.29 3.05
N LEU A 56 1.97 6.96 4.33
CA LEU A 56 2.79 5.95 5.00
C LEU A 56 2.52 4.54 4.47
N VAL A 57 3.59 3.87 4.02
CA VAL A 57 3.56 2.46 3.61
C VAL A 57 4.47 1.68 4.56
N ILE A 58 3.97 0.56 5.09
CA ILE A 58 4.79 -0.36 5.89
C ILE A 58 5.45 -1.38 4.97
N SER A 59 6.70 -1.72 5.23
CA SER A 59 7.37 -2.78 4.49
C SER A 59 6.78 -4.16 4.82
N PRO A 60 6.90 -5.15 3.92
CA PRO A 60 6.37 -6.50 4.18
C PRO A 60 6.92 -7.13 5.47
N SER A 61 8.17 -6.86 5.81
CA SER A 61 8.80 -7.34 7.05
C SER A 61 8.21 -6.70 8.32
N GLY A 62 7.53 -5.56 8.19
CA GLY A 62 7.04 -4.78 9.32
C GLY A 62 8.14 -4.04 10.09
N ARG A 63 9.36 -3.94 9.57
CA ARG A 63 10.50 -3.27 10.22
C ARG A 63 10.66 -1.81 9.81
N THR A 64 10.14 -1.47 8.64
CA THR A 64 10.42 -0.20 7.99
C THR A 64 9.14 0.49 7.55
N LEU A 65 9.11 1.82 7.63
CA LEU A 65 8.08 2.66 7.05
C LEU A 65 8.64 3.52 5.93
N LEU A 66 7.85 3.73 4.91
CA LEU A 66 8.11 4.67 3.82
C LEU A 66 7.10 5.80 3.91
N GLY A 67 7.53 7.03 3.68
CA GLY A 67 6.61 8.18 3.69
C GLY A 67 7.22 9.45 3.13
N LEU A 68 6.36 10.43 2.82
CA LEU A 68 6.77 11.74 2.34
C LEU A 68 6.82 12.76 3.48
N VAL A 69 7.97 13.40 3.69
CA VAL A 69 8.14 14.53 4.63
C VAL A 69 8.45 15.81 3.86
N PRO A 70 8.21 17.02 4.41
CA PRO A 70 8.67 18.26 3.80
C PRO A 70 10.17 18.22 3.48
N ALA A 71 10.56 18.61 2.27
CA ALA A 71 11.96 18.67 1.89
C ALA A 71 12.66 19.84 2.63
N PRO A 72 13.94 19.67 3.04
CA PRO A 72 14.75 20.77 3.57
C PRO A 72 14.79 22.00 2.65
N ALA A 73 14.86 23.18 3.26
CA ALA A 73 14.99 24.44 2.53
C ALA A 73 16.24 24.42 1.61
N GLY A 74 16.05 24.78 0.33
CA GLY A 74 17.11 24.81 -0.68
C GLY A 74 17.19 23.60 -1.61
N GLU A 75 16.47 22.51 -1.32
CA GLU A 75 16.32 21.38 -2.26
C GLU A 75 15.20 21.59 -3.28
N ASP A 76 14.33 22.56 -2.99
CA ASP A 76 13.32 23.06 -3.90
C ASP A 76 13.96 24.08 -4.87
N THR A 77 14.75 23.57 -5.81
CA THR A 77 15.29 24.39 -6.92
C THR A 77 14.25 24.62 -8.02
N GLY A 78 12.98 24.25 -7.77
CA GLY A 78 11.86 24.56 -8.66
C GLY A 78 11.59 26.06 -8.69
N ASN A 79 10.89 26.53 -9.72
CA ASN A 79 10.50 27.92 -9.84
C ASN A 79 9.52 28.25 -8.69
N ALA A 80 10.04 28.77 -7.58
CA ALA A 80 9.29 29.01 -6.33
C ALA A 80 8.05 29.92 -6.50
N ALA A 81 7.95 30.60 -7.64
CA ALA A 81 6.81 31.44 -8.00
C ALA A 81 5.54 30.67 -8.44
N GLU A 82 5.63 29.37 -8.76
CA GLU A 82 4.48 28.56 -9.22
C GLU A 82 4.09 27.40 -8.29
N ALA A 83 4.89 27.06 -7.29
CA ALA A 83 4.61 25.92 -6.41
C ALA A 83 3.66 26.31 -5.27
N ALA A 84 2.39 25.93 -5.39
CA ALA A 84 1.39 26.10 -4.33
C ALA A 84 1.62 25.20 -3.10
N GLU A 85 2.46 24.18 -3.21
CA GLU A 85 2.83 23.27 -2.12
C GLU A 85 4.36 23.04 -2.10
N PRO A 86 4.98 22.96 -0.91
CA PRO A 86 6.42 22.72 -0.78
C PRO A 86 6.79 21.33 -1.28
N ALA A 87 8.01 21.19 -1.85
CA ALA A 87 8.54 19.89 -2.23
C ALA A 87 8.54 18.90 -1.04
N GLN A 88 8.26 17.63 -1.33
CA GLN A 88 8.27 16.56 -0.35
C GLN A 88 9.31 15.51 -0.71
N ARG A 89 10.01 14.99 0.30
CA ARG A 89 11.04 13.97 0.15
C ARG A 89 10.55 12.64 0.68
N LEU A 90 10.72 11.59 -0.11
CA LEU A 90 10.52 10.23 0.36
C LEU A 90 11.62 9.88 1.37
N VAL A 91 11.21 9.32 2.50
CA VAL A 91 12.10 8.85 3.56
C VAL A 91 11.80 7.40 3.90
N VAL A 92 12.83 6.73 4.40
CA VAL A 92 12.76 5.39 4.97
C VAL A 92 12.95 5.51 6.48
N VAL A 93 12.01 5.02 7.28
CA VAL A 93 12.02 5.10 8.73
C VAL A 93 12.19 3.70 9.31
N ASP A 94 13.26 3.47 10.07
CA ASP A 94 13.40 2.27 10.89
C ASP A 94 12.46 2.37 12.10
N ILE A 95 11.54 1.41 12.25
CA ILE A 95 10.52 1.44 13.30
C ILE A 95 11.13 1.20 14.69
N ALA A 96 12.17 0.37 14.78
CA ALA A 96 12.76 0.00 16.06
C ALA A 96 13.59 1.14 16.65
N THR A 97 14.33 1.86 15.80
CA THR A 97 15.22 2.94 16.23
C THR A 97 14.66 4.34 16.01
N ALA A 98 13.48 4.45 15.38
CA ALA A 98 12.90 5.72 14.91
C ALA A 98 13.82 6.53 13.98
N ARG A 99 14.77 5.86 13.31
CA ARG A 99 15.78 6.55 12.48
C ARG A 99 15.21 6.79 11.09
N THR A 100 15.18 8.06 10.69
CA THR A 100 14.76 8.48 9.35
C THR A 100 15.98 8.60 8.43
N THR A 101 15.92 7.95 7.27
CA THR A 101 16.93 8.01 6.22
C THR A 101 16.32 8.66 4.97
N PRO A 102 16.83 9.82 4.52
CA PRO A 102 16.31 10.48 3.33
C PRO A 102 16.63 9.69 2.07
N THR A 103 15.70 9.66 1.13
CA THR A 103 15.93 9.11 -0.21
C THR A 103 16.28 10.19 -1.21
N ALA A 104 16.76 9.80 -2.39
CA ALA A 104 16.98 10.71 -3.51
C ALA A 104 15.67 11.20 -4.19
N PHE A 105 14.51 10.62 -3.84
CA PHE A 105 13.25 10.89 -4.52
C PHE A 105 12.51 12.09 -3.91
N LEU A 106 12.18 13.05 -4.77
CA LEU A 106 11.46 14.28 -4.44
C LEU A 106 10.16 14.35 -5.25
N GLN A 107 9.06 14.66 -4.59
CA GLN A 107 7.81 15.06 -5.19
C GLN A 107 7.74 16.59 -5.20
N ARG A 108 7.66 17.21 -6.38
CA ARG A 108 7.63 18.67 -6.52
C ARG A 108 6.28 19.15 -7.02
N GLY A 109 5.63 19.96 -6.21
CA GLY A 109 4.34 20.57 -6.53
C GLY A 109 3.23 19.53 -6.73
N PRO A 110 2.04 20.00 -7.16
CA PRO A 110 0.86 19.15 -7.17
C PRO A 110 0.83 18.17 -8.35
N THR A 111 1.57 18.42 -9.44
CA THR A 111 1.50 17.62 -10.68
C THR A 111 2.37 16.38 -10.65
N GLN A 112 3.28 16.25 -9.68
CA GLN A 112 4.12 15.07 -9.51
C GLN A 112 3.57 14.17 -8.41
N HIS A 113 3.57 12.87 -8.67
CA HIS A 113 3.06 11.86 -7.74
C HIS A 113 4.08 10.74 -7.61
N LEU A 114 4.41 10.38 -6.37
CA LEU A 114 5.26 9.24 -6.03
C LEU A 114 4.41 8.13 -5.41
N ASN A 115 4.49 6.95 -6.00
CA ASN A 115 4.05 5.69 -5.40
C ASN A 115 5.31 4.86 -5.08
N TYR A 116 5.32 4.14 -3.97
CA TYR A 116 6.51 3.41 -3.55
C TYR A 116 6.18 2.16 -2.76
N ALA A 117 7.05 1.16 -2.87
CA ALA A 117 6.93 -0.09 -2.15
C ALA A 117 8.32 -0.66 -1.82
N MET A 118 8.45 -1.21 -0.62
CA MET A 118 9.63 -1.95 -0.19
C MET A 118 9.52 -3.42 -0.60
N SER A 119 10.63 -4.02 -1.02
CA SER A 119 10.73 -5.44 -1.29
C SER A 119 10.55 -6.28 -0.01
N PRO A 120 10.25 -7.58 -0.13
CA PRO A 120 10.02 -8.45 1.03
C PRO A 120 11.21 -8.58 1.98
N ASP A 121 12.43 -8.41 1.45
CA ASP A 121 13.70 -8.48 2.18
C ASP A 121 14.18 -7.12 2.72
N ASP A 122 13.42 -6.03 2.52
CA ASP A 122 13.80 -4.64 2.84
C ASP A 122 15.07 -4.10 2.15
N GLU A 123 15.62 -4.80 1.16
CA GLU A 123 16.87 -4.40 0.48
C GLU A 123 16.63 -3.55 -0.77
N HIS A 124 15.42 -3.60 -1.33
CA HIS A 124 15.04 -2.92 -2.56
C HIS A 124 13.82 -2.02 -2.38
N LEU A 125 13.89 -0.80 -2.91
CA LEU A 125 12.79 0.15 -2.95
C LEU A 125 12.37 0.37 -4.40
N ALA A 126 11.13 0.06 -4.72
CA ALA A 126 10.51 0.45 -5.98
C ALA A 126 9.83 1.81 -5.81
N VAL A 127 10.09 2.74 -6.72
CA VAL A 127 9.47 4.05 -6.77
C VAL A 127 8.91 4.28 -8.16
N ALA A 128 7.62 4.53 -8.23
CA ALA A 128 6.92 4.93 -9.42
C ALA A 128 6.61 6.43 -9.37
N PHE A 129 7.12 7.14 -10.36
CA PHE A 129 6.98 8.58 -10.53
C PHE A 129 6.07 8.85 -11.71
N THR A 130 5.00 9.62 -11.48
CA THR A 130 4.11 10.12 -12.54
C THR A 130 4.16 11.64 -12.54
N ASP A 131 4.37 12.24 -13.72
CA ASP A 131 4.25 13.68 -13.93
C ASP A 131 3.03 13.96 -14.82
N TYR A 132 2.04 14.67 -14.27
CA TYR A 132 0.84 15.11 -15.01
C TYR A 132 1.03 16.49 -15.65
N GLY A 133 2.25 17.02 -15.71
CA GLY A 133 2.58 18.24 -16.42
C GLY A 133 2.14 18.19 -17.88
N ARG A 134 1.69 19.34 -18.42
CA ARG A 134 1.06 19.45 -19.76
C ARG A 134 1.87 18.71 -20.84
N GLY A 135 1.31 17.60 -21.33
CA GLY A 135 1.83 16.84 -22.48
C GLY A 135 3.00 15.91 -22.19
N ARG A 136 3.31 15.60 -20.92
CA ARG A 136 4.39 14.69 -20.51
C ARG A 136 3.91 13.59 -19.58
N GLU A 137 2.81 12.95 -19.91
CA GLU A 137 2.28 11.83 -19.14
C GLU A 137 3.14 10.58 -19.37
N HIS A 138 4.11 10.40 -18.49
CA HIS A 138 4.95 9.21 -18.44
C HIS A 138 5.04 8.70 -17.02
N LEU A 139 4.89 7.39 -16.90
CA LEU A 139 5.14 6.64 -15.68
C LEU A 139 6.58 6.16 -15.74
N ARG A 140 7.41 6.60 -14.79
CA ARG A 140 8.77 6.10 -14.62
C ARG A 140 8.82 5.24 -13.37
N ILE A 141 9.29 4.01 -13.50
CA ILE A 141 9.49 3.09 -12.39
C ILE A 141 10.98 2.88 -12.22
N THR A 142 11.46 3.09 -11.00
CA THR A 142 12.85 2.94 -10.61
C THR A 142 12.93 1.97 -9.45
N VAL A 143 13.78 0.96 -9.54
CA VAL A 143 14.15 0.10 -8.41
C VAL A 143 15.54 0.51 -7.95
N VAL A 144 15.67 0.82 -6.66
CA VAL A 144 16.93 1.14 -6.02
C VAL A 144 17.29 0.09 -4.98
N SER A 145 18.59 -0.11 -4.75
CA SER A 145 19.10 -1.14 -3.84
C SER A 145 20.09 -0.59 -2.83
N GLY A 146 20.06 -1.19 -1.64
CA GLY A 146 21.00 -0.95 -0.55
C GLY A 146 20.91 0.43 0.09
N ALA A 147 21.70 0.65 1.14
CA ALA A 147 21.68 1.88 1.93
C ALA A 147 22.00 3.17 1.14
N GLN A 148 22.74 3.04 0.04
CA GLN A 148 23.07 4.17 -0.86
C GLN A 148 22.00 4.41 -1.93
N GLN A 149 20.97 3.57 -2.00
CA GLN A 149 19.87 3.66 -2.96
C GLN A 149 20.35 3.76 -4.41
N GLN A 150 21.26 2.86 -4.76
CA GLN A 150 21.77 2.81 -6.12
C GLN A 150 20.69 2.30 -7.06
N VAL A 151 20.46 3.03 -8.16
CA VAL A 151 19.52 2.61 -9.20
C VAL A 151 19.98 1.29 -9.79
N SER A 152 19.15 0.26 -9.61
CA SER A 152 19.41 -1.09 -10.12
C SER A 152 18.76 -1.29 -11.48
N VAL A 153 17.54 -0.80 -11.64
CA VAL A 153 16.84 -0.76 -12.93
C VAL A 153 15.87 0.41 -12.97
N GLU A 154 15.69 0.99 -14.14
CA GLU A 154 14.72 2.05 -14.40
C GLU A 154 14.04 1.83 -15.75
N ARG A 155 12.74 2.09 -15.82
CA ARG A 155 11.97 2.04 -17.06
C ARG A 155 10.93 3.14 -17.10
N THR A 156 10.75 3.72 -18.30
CA THR A 156 9.71 4.71 -18.57
C THR A 156 8.65 4.11 -19.48
N PHE A 157 7.39 4.21 -19.07
CA PHE A 157 6.20 3.81 -19.80
C PHE A 157 5.53 5.08 -20.36
N SER A 158 5.82 5.38 -21.63
CA SER A 158 5.27 6.55 -22.32
C SER A 158 3.77 6.40 -22.57
N GLY A 159 3.00 7.46 -22.28
CA GLY A 159 1.54 7.42 -22.45
C GLY A 159 0.81 6.63 -21.36
N SER A 160 1.53 6.17 -20.34
CA SER A 160 0.97 5.55 -19.14
C SER A 160 1.14 6.48 -17.95
N THR A 161 0.19 6.45 -17.04
CA THR A 161 0.22 7.16 -15.77
C THR A 161 -0.23 6.21 -14.67
N MET A 162 0.08 6.53 -13.42
CA MET A 162 -0.71 5.97 -12.31
C MET A 162 -1.90 6.88 -12.04
N ARG A 163 -2.89 6.48 -11.25
CA ARG A 163 -3.91 7.42 -10.79
C ARG A 163 -3.33 8.36 -9.74
N ARG A 164 -3.88 9.58 -9.70
CA ARG A 164 -3.50 10.66 -8.78
C ARG A 164 -4.08 10.45 -7.38
N ASP A 165 -4.99 9.51 -7.26
CA ASP A 165 -5.64 9.11 -6.03
C ASP A 165 -4.54 8.63 -5.07
N GLU A 166 -4.53 9.12 -3.83
CA GLU A 166 -3.61 8.67 -2.77
C GLU A 166 -3.95 7.21 -2.38
N MET A 167 -3.66 6.24 -3.25
CA MET A 167 -3.94 4.84 -3.03
C MET A 167 -2.62 4.12 -2.80
N ASP A 168 -2.38 3.69 -1.56
CA ASP A 168 -1.12 3.11 -1.08
C ASP A 168 -0.81 1.70 -1.68
N TYR A 169 -1.49 1.31 -2.77
CA TYR A 169 -1.55 -0.05 -3.30
C TYR A 169 -1.48 -0.14 -4.82
N LEU A 170 -1.09 0.94 -5.49
CA LEU A 170 -0.92 0.94 -6.94
C LEU A 170 0.43 0.34 -7.39
N LEU A 171 1.35 0.10 -6.47
CA LEU A 171 2.65 -0.54 -6.68
C LEU A 171 2.93 -1.52 -5.55
N GLN A 172 3.17 -2.80 -5.86
CA GLN A 172 3.49 -3.82 -4.86
C GLN A 172 4.48 -4.85 -5.37
N TRP A 173 5.41 -5.26 -4.50
CA TRP A 173 6.30 -6.39 -4.74
C TRP A 173 5.58 -7.72 -4.55
N SER A 174 5.91 -8.71 -5.37
CA SER A 174 5.58 -10.09 -5.07
C SER A 174 6.37 -10.58 -3.84
N PRO A 175 5.82 -11.53 -3.08
CA PRO A 175 6.45 -12.20 -1.94
C PRO A 175 7.87 -12.72 -2.10
N ASP A 176 8.21 -13.18 -3.31
CA ASP A 176 9.52 -13.70 -3.66
C ASP A 176 10.49 -12.59 -4.13
N GLY A 177 10.02 -11.34 -4.23
CA GLY A 177 10.78 -10.21 -4.76
C GLY A 177 11.03 -10.27 -6.27
N GLY A 178 10.50 -11.28 -6.98
CA GLY A 178 10.74 -11.48 -8.40
C GLY A 178 9.95 -10.54 -9.31
N HIS A 179 8.82 -10.02 -8.82
CA HIS A 179 7.87 -9.26 -9.61
C HIS A 179 7.39 -7.97 -8.92
N LEU A 180 6.91 -7.04 -9.74
CA LEU A 180 6.18 -5.85 -9.32
C LEU A 180 4.81 -5.85 -9.98
N ALA A 181 3.75 -5.70 -9.19
CA ALA A 181 2.42 -5.38 -9.69
C ALA A 181 2.23 -3.87 -9.71
N VAL A 182 1.75 -3.33 -10.83
CA VAL A 182 1.58 -1.90 -11.05
C VAL A 182 0.22 -1.64 -11.68
N THR A 183 -0.57 -0.74 -11.09
CA THR A 183 -1.77 -0.22 -11.73
C THR A 183 -1.42 0.99 -12.59
N THR A 184 -1.76 0.94 -13.87
CA THR A 184 -1.47 2.00 -14.85
C THR A 184 -2.72 2.40 -15.61
N GLY A 185 -2.98 3.69 -15.77
CA GLY A 185 -3.99 4.25 -16.67
C GLY A 185 -3.37 4.83 -17.93
N VAL A 186 -4.22 5.07 -18.93
CA VAL A 186 -3.89 5.89 -20.10
C VAL A 186 -4.65 7.21 -19.97
N PRO A 187 -3.99 8.36 -20.11
CA PRO A 187 -4.64 9.66 -20.08
C PRO A 187 -5.87 9.76 -21.00
N GLY A 188 -6.97 10.28 -20.46
CA GLY A 188 -8.23 10.39 -21.17
C GLY A 188 -9.01 9.09 -21.34
N GLN A 189 -8.47 7.94 -20.91
CA GLN A 189 -9.22 6.69 -20.83
C GLN A 189 -9.80 6.50 -19.44
N ALA A 190 -10.99 5.89 -19.39
CA ALA A 190 -11.66 5.55 -18.15
C ALA A 190 -11.13 4.24 -17.54
N TYR A 191 -10.21 3.56 -18.22
CA TYR A 191 -9.80 2.19 -17.94
C TYR A 191 -8.36 2.10 -17.45
N GLU A 192 -8.10 1.08 -16.62
CA GLU A 192 -6.81 0.86 -15.96
C GLU A 192 -6.29 -0.55 -16.22
N SER A 193 -5.01 -0.68 -16.48
CA SER A 193 -4.35 -1.96 -16.64
C SER A 193 -3.58 -2.33 -15.37
N VAL A 194 -3.53 -3.62 -15.05
CA VAL A 194 -2.53 -4.15 -14.13
C VAL A 194 -1.38 -4.71 -14.95
N LEU A 195 -0.18 -4.21 -14.68
CA LEU A 195 1.06 -4.76 -15.21
C LEU A 195 1.73 -5.59 -14.12
N VAL A 196 2.13 -6.81 -14.47
CA VAL A 196 3.11 -7.58 -13.70
C VAL A 196 4.43 -7.45 -14.42
N LEU A 197 5.40 -6.83 -13.75
CA LEU A 197 6.74 -6.58 -14.27
C LEU A 197 7.73 -7.53 -13.61
N ASP A 198 8.73 -7.99 -14.35
CA ASP A 198 9.92 -8.61 -13.77
C ASP A 198 10.70 -7.53 -13.01
N ALA A 199 10.99 -7.75 -11.72
CA ALA A 199 11.54 -6.70 -10.88
C ALA A 199 13.00 -6.33 -11.24
N ARG A 200 13.73 -7.22 -11.93
CA ARG A 200 15.14 -7.00 -12.29
C ARG A 200 15.30 -6.22 -13.60
N THR A 201 14.35 -6.38 -14.51
CA THR A 201 14.40 -5.82 -15.87
C THR A 201 13.31 -4.77 -16.14
N LEU A 202 12.30 -4.72 -15.27
CA LEU A 202 11.04 -4.00 -15.44
C LEU A 202 10.30 -4.36 -16.74
N GLU A 203 10.60 -5.52 -17.34
CA GLU A 203 9.87 -6.02 -18.50
C GLU A 203 8.49 -6.52 -18.09
N THR A 204 7.49 -6.23 -18.92
CA THR A 204 6.13 -6.71 -18.69
C THR A 204 6.07 -8.22 -18.88
N VAL A 205 5.92 -8.96 -17.79
CA VAL A 205 5.66 -10.40 -17.78
C VAL A 205 4.20 -10.67 -18.10
N ARG A 206 3.28 -9.86 -17.54
CA ARG A 206 1.85 -9.91 -17.83
C ARG A 206 1.23 -8.52 -17.86
N ALA A 207 0.20 -8.38 -18.66
CA ALA A 207 -0.69 -7.24 -18.65
C ALA A 207 -2.13 -7.75 -18.61
N VAL A 208 -2.93 -7.17 -17.73
CA VAL A 208 -4.36 -7.38 -17.68
C VAL A 208 -5.02 -6.04 -17.91
N GLU A 209 -5.66 -5.90 -19.06
CA GLU A 209 -6.54 -4.77 -19.32
C GLU A 209 -7.81 -4.98 -18.50
N THR A 210 -7.99 -4.17 -17.46
CA THR A 210 -9.24 -4.14 -16.71
C THR A 210 -9.95 -2.84 -17.05
N ALA A 211 -11.28 -2.84 -17.04
CA ALA A 211 -11.94 -1.58 -17.29
C ALA A 211 -12.06 -0.73 -16.03
N TRP A 212 -12.23 -1.27 -14.81
CA TRP A 212 -12.28 -0.40 -13.61
C TRP A 212 -11.69 -1.12 -12.39
N LEU A 213 -10.49 -0.71 -11.98
CA LEU A 213 -9.90 -1.15 -10.71
C LEU A 213 -10.38 -0.28 -9.56
N MET A 214 -10.93 -0.93 -8.55
CA MET A 214 -11.30 -0.30 -7.29
C MET A 214 -10.77 -1.14 -6.14
N GLY A 215 -9.60 -0.78 -5.61
CA GLY A 215 -9.04 -1.41 -4.42
C GLY A 215 -7.61 -1.88 -4.60
N SER A 216 -7.11 -2.53 -3.55
CA SER A 216 -5.71 -2.92 -3.42
C SER A 216 -5.35 -4.12 -4.28
N LEU A 217 -4.20 -4.03 -4.93
CA LEU A 217 -3.48 -5.21 -5.40
C LEU A 217 -3.06 -6.02 -4.17
N SER A 218 -3.09 -7.36 -4.27
CA SER A 218 -2.57 -8.21 -3.20
C SER A 218 -2.09 -9.55 -3.72
N TRP A 219 -0.81 -9.84 -3.54
CA TRP A 219 -0.18 -11.07 -4.00
C TRP A 219 -0.52 -12.26 -3.09
N SER A 220 -0.70 -13.44 -3.68
CA SER A 220 -0.69 -14.71 -2.93
C SER A 220 0.69 -14.89 -2.30
N PRO A 221 0.81 -15.53 -1.12
CA PRO A 221 2.10 -15.74 -0.48
C PRO A 221 3.14 -16.48 -1.33
N GLU A 222 2.66 -17.35 -2.22
CA GLU A 222 3.47 -18.10 -3.18
C GLU A 222 3.91 -17.24 -4.38
N GLY A 223 3.41 -16.02 -4.53
CA GLY A 223 3.74 -15.10 -5.64
C GLY A 223 3.13 -15.47 -6.99
N ASP A 224 2.32 -16.52 -7.05
CA ASP A 224 1.74 -17.07 -8.28
C ASP A 224 0.41 -16.42 -8.68
N ARG A 225 -0.25 -15.71 -7.76
CA ARG A 225 -1.55 -15.07 -7.97
C ARG A 225 -1.59 -13.66 -7.43
N LEU A 226 -2.46 -12.85 -8.02
CA LEU A 226 -2.71 -11.47 -7.61
C LEU A 226 -4.21 -11.23 -7.49
N ALA A 227 -4.68 -10.84 -6.30
CA ALA A 227 -6.02 -10.33 -6.13
C ALA A 227 -6.15 -8.96 -6.80
N VAL A 228 -7.14 -8.84 -7.66
CA VAL A 228 -7.49 -7.63 -8.41
C VAL A 228 -9.01 -7.41 -8.33
N VAL A 229 -9.45 -6.19 -8.58
CA VAL A 229 -10.88 -5.87 -8.65
C VAL A 229 -11.21 -5.41 -10.06
N ASP A 230 -12.07 -6.15 -10.75
CA ASP A 230 -12.50 -5.88 -12.12
C ASP A 230 -14.00 -5.51 -12.11
N PHE A 231 -14.34 -4.22 -12.29
CA PHE A 231 -15.73 -3.73 -12.22
C PHE A 231 -16.48 -4.14 -10.94
N HIS A 232 -15.87 -3.91 -9.78
CA HIS A 232 -16.39 -4.37 -8.48
C HIS A 232 -16.48 -5.90 -8.33
N ARG A 233 -15.92 -6.67 -9.27
CA ARG A 233 -15.82 -8.12 -9.15
C ARG A 233 -14.42 -8.48 -8.69
N PRO A 234 -14.27 -9.05 -7.49
CA PRO A 234 -13.00 -9.55 -7.01
C PRO A 234 -12.57 -10.73 -7.86
N ARG A 235 -11.34 -10.68 -8.37
CA ARG A 235 -10.74 -11.72 -9.19
C ARG A 235 -9.35 -12.07 -8.66
N LEU A 236 -8.92 -13.30 -8.91
CA LEU A 236 -7.54 -13.72 -8.76
C LEU A 236 -6.95 -13.85 -10.17
N LEU A 237 -5.95 -13.03 -10.47
CA LEU A 237 -5.09 -13.19 -11.64
C LEU A 237 -4.05 -14.26 -11.35
N HIS A 238 -4.05 -15.32 -12.15
CA HIS A 238 -2.99 -16.32 -12.17
C HIS A 238 -1.85 -15.79 -13.03
N VAL A 239 -0.70 -15.50 -12.43
CA VAL A 239 0.39 -14.77 -13.09
C VAL A 239 1.02 -15.61 -14.22
N GLN A 240 1.10 -16.92 -14.03
CA GLN A 240 1.73 -17.81 -15.00
C GLN A 240 0.97 -17.89 -16.32
N ASP A 241 -0.36 -17.96 -16.31
CA ASP A 241 -1.17 -18.19 -17.52
C ASP A 241 -2.09 -17.00 -17.87
N GLY A 242 -2.15 -15.97 -17.02
CA GLY A 242 -2.99 -14.79 -17.21
C GLY A 242 -4.47 -15.04 -16.94
N ARG A 243 -4.85 -16.21 -16.42
CA ARG A 243 -6.25 -16.55 -16.17
C ARG A 243 -6.82 -15.69 -15.03
N LEU A 244 -8.02 -15.17 -15.23
CA LEU A 244 -8.78 -14.49 -14.18
C LEU A 244 -9.83 -15.43 -13.58
N GLU A 245 -9.70 -15.71 -12.29
CA GLU A 245 -10.62 -16.53 -11.51
C GLU A 245 -11.54 -15.64 -10.67
N GLU A 246 -12.86 -15.90 -10.68
CA GLU A 246 -13.82 -15.12 -9.90
C GLU A 246 -13.95 -15.60 -8.46
N VAL A 247 -13.92 -14.67 -7.50
CA VAL A 247 -14.17 -14.94 -6.08
C VAL A 247 -15.63 -14.58 -5.76
N SER A 248 -16.51 -15.56 -5.92
CA SER A 248 -17.97 -15.36 -6.04
C SER A 248 -18.66 -14.82 -4.78
N TRP A 249 -18.18 -15.12 -3.57
CA TRP A 249 -18.78 -14.68 -2.30
C TRP A 249 -18.39 -13.26 -1.90
N LEU A 250 -17.37 -12.66 -2.54
CA LEU A 250 -16.91 -11.30 -2.25
C LEU A 250 -17.67 -10.24 -3.07
N ARG A 251 -18.76 -10.65 -3.76
CA ARG A 251 -19.73 -9.73 -4.38
C ARG A 251 -20.42 -8.92 -3.29
N SER A 252 -20.23 -7.60 -3.30
CA SER A 252 -21.09 -6.72 -2.51
C SER A 252 -22.51 -6.76 -3.09
N HIS A 253 -23.50 -7.16 -2.31
CA HIS A 253 -24.87 -6.78 -2.63
C HIS A 253 -24.97 -5.26 -2.59
N ARG A 254 -25.71 -4.67 -3.54
CA ARG A 254 -25.93 -3.22 -3.69
C ARG A 254 -26.50 -2.57 -2.41
N GLU A 255 -27.00 -3.38 -1.48
CA GLU A 255 -27.64 -3.01 -0.22
C GLU A 255 -26.72 -3.07 1.00
N ASP A 256 -25.41 -3.33 0.85
CA ASP A 256 -24.46 -3.40 1.97
C ASP A 256 -23.44 -2.22 1.99
N PRO A 257 -23.90 -0.96 2.11
CA PRO A 257 -23.02 0.20 2.33
C PRO A 257 -22.55 0.29 3.80
N PRO A 258 -21.35 0.87 4.04
CA PRO A 258 -20.69 1.80 3.12
C PRO A 258 -19.70 1.16 2.14
N ARG A 259 -19.14 -0.01 2.45
CA ARG A 259 -18.19 -0.73 1.58
C ARG A 259 -18.31 -2.22 1.86
N GLY A 260 -18.61 -3.03 0.83
CA GLY A 260 -18.52 -4.49 0.93
C GLY A 260 -17.12 -4.95 1.36
N PRO A 261 -16.95 -6.24 1.70
CA PRO A 261 -15.66 -6.79 2.11
C PRO A 261 -14.54 -6.43 1.11
N GLN A 262 -13.40 -5.95 1.62
CA GLN A 262 -12.20 -5.67 0.82
C GLN A 262 -11.12 -6.70 1.14
N ILE A 263 -10.54 -7.34 0.13
CA ILE A 263 -9.31 -8.11 0.30
C ILE A 263 -8.18 -7.11 0.50
N ILE A 264 -7.49 -7.20 1.64
CA ILE A 264 -6.33 -6.33 1.96
C ILE A 264 -5.04 -7.14 1.94
N GLY A 265 -5.13 -8.48 2.02
CA GLY A 265 -4.00 -9.40 1.93
C GLY A 265 -4.47 -10.78 1.45
N LEU A 266 -3.71 -11.49 0.63
CA LEU A 266 -3.81 -12.95 0.55
C LEU A 266 -2.83 -13.55 1.58
N MET A 267 -3.32 -14.48 2.39
CA MET A 267 -2.58 -15.01 3.56
C MET A 267 -2.05 -16.41 3.34
N SER A 268 -2.72 -17.18 2.47
CA SER A 268 -2.30 -18.48 1.95
C SER A 268 -3.03 -18.74 0.63
N GLY A 269 -2.71 -19.82 -0.07
CA GLY A 269 -3.43 -20.22 -1.29
C GLY A 269 -4.95 -20.34 -1.12
N GLU A 270 -5.43 -20.53 0.12
CA GLU A 270 -6.84 -20.77 0.46
C GLU A 270 -7.45 -19.71 1.39
N ARG A 271 -6.69 -18.68 1.80
CA ARG A 271 -7.16 -17.65 2.75
C ARG A 271 -6.78 -16.23 2.35
N ALA A 272 -7.66 -15.31 2.67
CA ALA A 272 -7.49 -13.88 2.50
C ALA A 272 -7.73 -13.12 3.80
N LEU A 273 -6.95 -12.08 4.04
CA LEU A 273 -7.23 -11.05 5.03
C LEU A 273 -8.27 -10.10 4.45
N VAL A 274 -9.47 -10.16 5.02
CA VAL A 274 -10.61 -9.38 4.60
C VAL A 274 -10.92 -8.30 5.62
N LEU A 275 -11.04 -7.08 5.13
CA LEU A 275 -11.59 -5.96 5.87
C LEU A 275 -13.10 -5.92 5.68
N ARG A 276 -13.85 -6.00 6.78
CA ARG A 276 -15.28 -5.67 6.80
C ARG A 276 -15.49 -4.44 7.65
N GLN A 277 -16.09 -3.41 7.06
CA GLN A 277 -16.34 -2.14 7.73
C GLN A 277 -17.84 -1.84 7.79
N THR A 278 -18.31 -1.51 9.00
CA THR A 278 -19.62 -0.90 9.23
C THR A 278 -19.43 0.52 9.74
N MET A 279 -20.52 1.29 9.87
CA MET A 279 -20.47 2.65 10.42
C MET A 279 -19.78 2.78 11.79
N LYS A 280 -19.75 1.71 12.60
CA LYS A 280 -19.25 1.74 13.98
C LYS A 280 -18.10 0.78 14.26
N ARG A 281 -17.72 -0.07 13.29
CA ARG A 281 -16.76 -1.13 13.52
C ARG A 281 -16.00 -1.48 12.26
N LEU A 282 -14.71 -1.69 12.41
CA LEU A 282 -13.83 -2.31 11.43
C LEU A 282 -13.43 -3.69 11.95
N ARG A 283 -13.56 -4.72 11.11
CA ARG A 283 -13.14 -6.10 11.41
C ARG A 283 -12.12 -6.56 10.38
N LEU A 284 -11.05 -7.17 10.88
CA LEU A 284 -10.11 -7.95 10.08
C LEU A 284 -10.42 -9.42 10.25
N ILE A 285 -10.60 -10.14 9.15
CA ILE A 285 -11.06 -11.52 9.13
C ILE A 285 -10.07 -12.33 8.30
N ALA A 286 -9.55 -13.42 8.83
CA ALA A 286 -8.85 -14.42 8.03
C ALA A 286 -9.88 -15.31 7.34
N ALA A 287 -10.40 -14.87 6.20
CA ALA A 287 -11.48 -15.55 5.50
C ALA A 287 -10.96 -16.64 4.55
N SER A 288 -11.63 -17.78 4.51
CA SER A 288 -11.45 -18.77 3.45
C SER A 288 -11.78 -18.15 2.08
N LEU A 289 -10.93 -18.37 1.08
CA LEU A 289 -11.19 -17.98 -0.31
C LEU A 289 -12.34 -18.77 -0.95
N ALA A 290 -12.68 -19.95 -0.42
CA ALA A 290 -13.81 -20.74 -0.90
C ALA A 290 -15.16 -20.26 -0.32
N MET A 291 -15.18 -19.93 0.98
CA MET A 291 -16.42 -19.71 1.73
C MET A 291 -16.65 -18.27 2.20
N GLY A 292 -15.60 -17.46 2.29
CA GLY A 292 -15.69 -16.09 2.80
C GLY A 292 -15.85 -15.95 4.31
N GLU A 293 -15.73 -17.06 5.02
CA GLU A 293 -15.86 -17.17 6.47
C GLU A 293 -14.51 -17.47 7.11
N GLY A 294 -14.37 -17.04 8.37
CA GLY A 294 -13.18 -17.34 9.17
C GLY A 294 -13.11 -16.48 10.43
N PRO A 295 -12.07 -16.67 11.26
CA PRO A 295 -11.95 -15.99 12.54
C PRO A 295 -11.72 -14.48 12.35
N VAL A 296 -12.31 -13.70 13.26
CA VAL A 296 -12.03 -12.26 13.39
C VAL A 296 -10.70 -12.11 14.11
N LEU A 297 -9.67 -11.61 13.41
CA LEU A 297 -8.34 -11.40 13.95
C LEU A 297 -8.26 -10.10 14.77
N ALA A 298 -8.98 -9.08 14.35
CA ALA A 298 -9.02 -7.79 15.03
C ALA A 298 -10.38 -7.11 14.83
N ALA A 299 -10.83 -6.38 15.84
CA ALA A 299 -12.03 -5.57 15.78
C ALA A 299 -11.75 -4.19 16.39
N LEU A 300 -11.76 -3.16 15.54
CA LEU A 300 -11.58 -1.78 15.95
C LEU A 300 -12.96 -1.10 16.02
N ARG A 301 -13.24 -0.38 17.11
CA ARG A 301 -14.42 0.48 17.18
C ARG A 301 -14.14 1.77 16.42
N LEU A 302 -15.10 2.19 15.61
CA LEU A 302 -15.05 3.44 14.87
C LEU A 302 -15.97 4.46 15.55
N GLY A 303 -15.46 5.67 15.74
CA GLY A 303 -16.25 6.85 16.03
C GLY A 303 -17.12 7.27 14.84
N GLU A 304 -18.09 8.13 15.11
CA GLU A 304 -19.06 8.63 14.13
C GLU A 304 -18.40 9.39 12.96
N PHE A 305 -17.16 9.85 13.15
CA PHE A 305 -16.38 10.63 12.18
C PHE A 305 -15.07 9.96 11.73
N ASP A 306 -14.85 8.68 12.07
CA ASP A 306 -13.60 7.94 11.76
C ASP A 306 -13.54 7.49 10.28
N TRP A 307 -13.75 8.42 9.35
CA TRP A 307 -13.88 8.17 7.92
C TRP A 307 -13.12 9.21 7.10
N PRO A 308 -12.45 8.82 5.99
CA PRO A 308 -12.26 7.46 5.46
C PRO A 308 -11.10 6.68 6.13
N ILE A 309 -11.25 5.37 6.30
CA ILE A 309 -10.16 4.53 6.82
C ILE A 309 -9.28 4.03 5.68
N ARG A 310 -7.95 4.15 5.86
CA ARG A 310 -6.97 3.41 5.06
C ARG A 310 -6.18 2.47 5.96
N LEU A 311 -6.03 1.23 5.51
CA LEU A 311 -5.27 0.21 6.21
C LEU A 311 -4.24 -0.36 5.23
N THR A 312 -2.98 -0.28 5.63
CA THR A 312 -1.87 -0.97 4.98
C THR A 312 -1.36 -2.02 5.95
N VAL A 313 -1.28 -3.27 5.50
CA VAL A 313 -0.83 -4.41 6.33
C VAL A 313 0.54 -4.87 5.86
N SER A 314 1.41 -5.24 6.81
CA SER A 314 2.63 -5.97 6.52
C SER A 314 2.33 -7.46 6.40
N ARG A 315 3.30 -8.26 5.97
CA ARG A 315 3.14 -9.72 5.90
C ARG A 315 3.32 -10.39 7.27
N GLN A 316 3.69 -9.66 8.31
CA GLN A 316 3.74 -10.17 9.68
C GLN A 316 2.37 -10.67 10.18
N TRP A 317 1.25 -10.31 9.54
CA TRP A 317 -0.05 -10.92 9.86
C TRP A 317 -0.11 -12.43 9.55
N GLU A 318 0.71 -12.92 8.62
CA GLU A 318 0.79 -14.35 8.29
C GLU A 318 1.32 -15.15 9.49
N THR A 319 2.27 -14.60 10.27
CA THR A 319 2.80 -15.27 11.46
C THR A 319 1.79 -15.34 12.61
N VAL A 320 0.96 -14.30 12.76
CA VAL A 320 -0.13 -14.26 13.75
C VAL A 320 -1.19 -15.32 13.45
N THR A 321 -1.36 -15.69 12.19
CA THR A 321 -2.42 -16.62 11.75
C THR A 321 -1.96 -18.04 11.50
N GLY A 322 -0.68 -18.28 11.20
CA GLY A 322 -0.12 -19.64 11.19
C GLY A 322 -0.31 -20.36 12.52
N ALA A 323 -0.42 -19.62 13.63
CA ALA A 323 -0.77 -20.15 14.95
C ALA A 323 -2.25 -20.59 15.10
N LEU A 324 -3.14 -20.18 14.20
CA LEU A 324 -4.56 -20.59 14.21
C LEU A 324 -4.80 -21.92 13.50
N ASP A 325 -3.81 -22.41 12.74
CA ASP A 325 -3.87 -23.68 12.00
C ASP A 325 -3.12 -24.83 12.69
N ALA A 326 -2.47 -24.56 13.82
CA ALA A 326 -1.78 -25.53 14.67
C ALA A 326 -2.63 -25.89 15.90
#